data_AF-A0A7C3WVV2-F1
#
_entry.id   AF-A0A7C3WVV2-F1
#
_cell.length_a   1.000
_cell.length_b   1.000
_cell.length_c   1.000
_cell.angle_alpha   90.00
_cell.angle_beta   90.00
_cell.angle_gamma   90.00
#
_symmetry.space_group_name_H-M   'P 1'
#
loop_
_entity.id
_entity.type
_entity.pdbx_description
1 polymer ?
#
loop_
_entity_poly.entity_id
_entity_poly.type
_entity_poly.pdbx_seq_one_letter_code
_entity_poly.pdbx_strand_id
1 'polypeptide(L)'
;MSGTFNIGGLVSGLDTNTIINQLIQIERQPITRLQQRVTQLQSQRTAIQNVRTALTTLRNRLQDFNLNNIFTAFKSTSSETSVVQASVSDSNPVLGTYQVEVIQLASATVANSSGRVSSAIDPNVALENSGLTTTVQSGTFTINGVGFNVDPATQSLNDVISMINSSSAGVTATYNASEDRIYLQNTTAGDTTRIVLGSSNDTSNLISALGWTNAVQYTNGSGSTELKSRQPLGAINTTVKLEDLNLQNGAITGGSFSINGFSITIDPSADTLADVISRINASDAGVTASYDSTTDTLRFVSKDMGSRLIRFGGPSDTSNFLSVMNLTSATQTAGSDATFKINGGAEQTRNSNVVTDAITGTTLTFLKTGTSTVTIDTDENAVVQNIQNFLTAFN
;
A
#
# COMPACT_ATOMS: atom_id res chain seq x y z
N MET A 1 -50.47 49.74 -61.47
CA MET A 1 -51.34 50.59 -60.62
C MET A 1 -50.69 50.65 -59.24
N SER A 2 -49.64 51.45 -59.08
CA SER A 2 -49.68 52.81 -58.52
C SER A 2 -50.48 52.91 -57.22
N GLY A 3 -49.88 52.47 -56.12
CA GLY A 3 -50.21 52.95 -54.78
C GLY A 3 -49.22 54.06 -54.43
N THR A 4 -49.75 55.26 -54.30
CA THR A 4 -49.09 56.56 -54.12
C THR A 4 -48.09 56.61 -52.96
N PHE A 5 -46.84 56.96 -53.27
CA PHE A 5 -45.85 57.45 -52.31
C PHE A 5 -46.16 58.94 -52.05
N ASN A 6 -46.58 59.28 -50.84
CA ASN A 6 -46.83 60.67 -50.45
C ASN A 6 -45.63 61.14 -49.60
N ILE A 7 -44.75 61.95 -50.20
CA ILE A 7 -43.67 62.65 -49.50
C ILE A 7 -44.24 63.99 -49.04
N GLY A 8 -44.69 64.03 -47.78
CA GLY A 8 -45.02 65.27 -47.08
C GLY A 8 -43.74 65.87 -46.50
N GLY A 9 -43.33 67.01 -47.06
CA GLY A 9 -42.13 67.73 -46.65
C GLY A 9 -42.24 68.44 -45.29
N LEU A 10 -41.10 68.40 -44.59
CA LEU A 10 -40.48 69.57 -43.95
C LEU A 10 -41.17 70.18 -42.72
N VAL A 11 -41.41 69.37 -41.68
CA VAL A 11 -40.97 69.70 -40.31
C VAL A 11 -40.41 68.39 -39.76
N SER A 12 -39.21 68.03 -40.20
CA SER A 12 -38.56 66.78 -39.84
C SER A 12 -37.98 66.86 -38.42
N GLY A 13 -38.87 67.04 -37.43
CA GLY A 13 -38.83 66.22 -36.23
C GLY A 13 -39.34 64.81 -36.55
N LEU A 14 -39.03 64.28 -37.74
CA LEU A 14 -39.08 62.86 -37.99
C LEU A 14 -38.10 62.30 -36.97
N ASP A 15 -38.64 61.67 -35.94
CA ASP A 15 -37.86 60.76 -35.13
C ASP A 15 -37.52 59.60 -36.07
N THR A 16 -36.56 59.83 -36.97
CA THR A 16 -36.08 58.87 -37.95
C THR A 16 -35.61 57.63 -37.21
N ASN A 17 -35.15 57.77 -35.97
CA ASN A 17 -34.87 56.64 -35.11
C ASN A 17 -36.13 55.82 -34.81
N THR A 18 -37.29 56.41 -34.51
CA THR A 18 -38.54 55.64 -34.35
C THR A 18 -39.02 54.97 -35.64
N ILE A 19 -39.00 55.64 -36.79
CA ILE A 19 -39.42 55.05 -38.06
C ILE A 19 -38.45 53.96 -38.52
N ILE A 20 -37.13 54.20 -38.39
CA ILE A 20 -36.09 53.19 -38.65
C ILE A 20 -36.23 52.02 -37.67
N ASN A 21 -36.49 52.26 -36.39
CA ASN A 21 -36.73 51.20 -35.41
C ASN A 21 -38.00 50.39 -35.75
N GLN A 22 -39.08 51.02 -36.20
CA GLN A 22 -40.31 50.34 -36.63
C GLN A 22 -40.10 49.52 -37.91
N LEU A 23 -39.35 50.03 -38.90
CA LEU A 23 -38.95 49.29 -40.11
C LEU A 23 -38.01 48.13 -39.78
N ILE A 24 -37.01 48.34 -38.91
CA ILE A 24 -36.11 47.28 -38.41
C ILE A 24 -36.91 46.22 -37.65
N GLN A 25 -37.92 46.59 -36.86
CA GLN A 25 -38.80 45.63 -36.18
C GLN A 25 -39.63 44.81 -37.15
N ILE A 26 -40.15 45.41 -38.23
CA ILE A 26 -40.87 44.70 -39.30
C ILE A 26 -39.92 43.74 -40.03
N GLU A 27 -38.72 44.19 -40.42
CA GLU A 27 -37.71 43.33 -41.05
C GLU A 27 -37.16 42.24 -40.11
N ARG A 28 -37.26 42.43 -38.79
CA ARG A 28 -36.92 41.40 -37.79
C ARG A 28 -38.06 40.41 -37.50
N GLN A 29 -39.30 40.65 -37.93
CA GLN A 29 -40.41 39.70 -37.71
C GLN A 29 -40.12 38.28 -38.21
N PRO A 30 -39.50 38.05 -39.39
CA PRO A 30 -39.10 36.72 -39.83
C PRO A 30 -38.11 36.05 -38.85
N ILE A 31 -37.16 36.82 -38.32
CA ILE A 31 -36.19 36.35 -37.33
C ILE A 31 -36.91 35.97 -36.03
N THR A 32 -37.83 36.79 -35.54
CA THR A 32 -38.63 36.48 -34.34
C THR A 32 -39.49 35.22 -34.54
N ARG A 33 -40.10 35.04 -35.72
CA ARG A 33 -40.85 33.81 -36.06
C ARG A 33 -39.94 32.58 -36.11
N LEU A 34 -38.74 32.71 -36.67
CA LEU A 34 -37.76 31.62 -36.69
C LEU A 34 -37.27 31.29 -35.28
N GLN A 35 -36.99 32.28 -34.44
CA GLN A 35 -36.61 32.09 -33.03
C GLN A 35 -37.72 31.37 -32.25
N GLN A 36 -38.98 31.79 -32.38
CA GLN A 36 -40.13 31.09 -31.78
C GLN A 36 -40.23 29.64 -32.26
N ARG A 37 -39.99 29.38 -33.56
CA ARG A 37 -39.99 28.03 -34.11
C ARG A 37 -38.82 27.19 -33.61
N VAL A 38 -37.64 27.78 -33.43
CA VAL A 38 -36.48 27.12 -32.79
C VAL A 38 -36.82 26.73 -31.36
N THR A 39 -37.40 27.64 -30.56
CA THR A 39 -37.82 27.33 -29.18
C THR A 39 -38.86 26.20 -29.17
N GLN A 40 -39.86 26.23 -30.06
CA GLN A 40 -40.87 25.18 -30.15
C GLN A 40 -40.27 23.82 -30.53
N LEU A 41 -39.35 23.78 -31.49
CA LEU A 41 -38.63 22.56 -31.89
C LEU A 41 -37.69 22.05 -30.78
N GLN A 42 -37.06 22.95 -30.02
CA GLN A 42 -36.26 22.58 -28.85
C GLN A 42 -37.12 21.93 -27.78
N SER A 43 -38.30 22.49 -27.46
CA SER A 43 -39.26 21.88 -26.53
C SER A 43 -39.75 20.51 -27.03
N GLN A 44 -40.05 20.38 -28.33
CA GLN A 44 -40.42 19.09 -28.93
C GLN A 44 -39.29 18.06 -28.83
N ARG A 45 -38.04 18.46 -29.12
CA ARG A 45 -36.86 17.60 -28.97
C ARG A 45 -36.69 17.12 -27.53
N THR A 46 -36.79 18.01 -26.56
CA THR A 46 -36.71 17.66 -25.13
C THR A 46 -37.84 16.70 -24.73
N ALA A 47 -39.07 16.94 -25.20
CA ALA A 47 -40.18 16.03 -24.93
C ALA A 47 -39.92 14.62 -25.50
N ILE A 48 -39.42 14.50 -26.73
CA ILE A 48 -39.05 13.21 -27.34
C ILE A 48 -37.89 12.55 -26.59
N GLN A 49 -36.88 13.31 -26.15
CA GLN A 49 -35.78 12.80 -25.34
C GLN A 49 -36.29 12.23 -24.00
N ASN A 50 -37.21 12.91 -23.33
CA ASN A 50 -37.81 12.44 -22.09
C ASN A 50 -38.60 11.14 -22.29
N VAL A 51 -39.41 11.06 -23.35
CA VAL A 51 -40.12 9.82 -23.71
C VAL A 51 -39.15 8.68 -24.00
N ARG A 52 -38.07 8.93 -24.76
CA ARG A 52 -37.05 7.93 -25.02
C ARG A 52 -36.38 7.43 -23.75
N THR A 53 -36.04 8.32 -22.82
CA THR A 53 -35.46 7.96 -21.52
C THR A 53 -36.45 7.11 -20.71
N ALA A 54 -37.71 7.53 -20.60
CA ALA A 54 -38.75 6.77 -19.90
C ALA A 54 -38.94 5.36 -20.49
N LEU A 55 -39.03 5.23 -21.82
CA LEU A 55 -39.15 3.95 -22.50
C LEU A 55 -37.89 3.07 -22.34
N THR A 56 -36.70 3.67 -22.30
CA THR A 56 -35.45 2.92 -22.05
C THR A 56 -35.40 2.39 -20.63
N THR A 57 -35.79 3.20 -19.64
CA THR A 57 -35.92 2.78 -18.24
C THR A 57 -36.92 1.63 -18.12
N LEU A 58 -38.12 1.77 -18.69
CA LEU A 58 -39.13 0.71 -18.66
C LEU A 58 -38.64 -0.56 -19.35
N ARG A 59 -37.99 -0.46 -20.52
CA ARG A 59 -37.41 -1.61 -21.23
C ARG A 59 -36.38 -2.33 -20.37
N ASN A 60 -35.47 -1.62 -19.73
CA ASN A 60 -34.45 -2.22 -18.88
C ASN A 60 -35.10 -2.91 -17.66
N ARG A 61 -36.15 -2.32 -17.07
CA ARG A 61 -36.90 -2.95 -15.97
C ARG A 61 -37.69 -4.18 -16.40
N LEU A 62 -38.25 -4.19 -17.62
CA LEU A 62 -38.89 -5.38 -18.20
C LEU A 62 -37.87 -6.50 -18.48
N GLN A 63 -36.64 -6.14 -18.86
CA GLN A 63 -35.56 -7.11 -18.99
C GLN A 63 -35.19 -7.72 -17.63
N ASP A 64 -35.07 -6.90 -16.57
CA ASP A 64 -34.85 -7.38 -15.20
C ASP A 64 -35.98 -8.35 -14.78
N PHE A 65 -37.24 -8.03 -15.11
CA PHE A 65 -38.43 -8.83 -14.79
C PHE A 65 -38.45 -10.20 -15.50
N ASN A 66 -38.00 -10.25 -16.76
CA ASN A 66 -38.03 -11.47 -17.58
C ASN A 66 -36.90 -12.46 -17.23
N LEU A 67 -35.87 -12.03 -16.49
CA LEU A 67 -34.71 -12.85 -16.16
C LEU A 67 -34.90 -13.76 -14.93
N ASN A 68 -36.14 -14.03 -14.47
CA ASN A 68 -36.50 -14.80 -13.26
C ASN A 68 -35.96 -14.26 -11.91
N ASN A 69 -34.86 -13.51 -11.92
CA ASN A 69 -34.14 -13.02 -10.73
C ASN A 69 -34.95 -12.08 -9.82
N ILE A 70 -36.02 -11.47 -10.32
CA ILE A 70 -36.86 -10.57 -9.50
C ILE A 70 -37.80 -11.32 -8.54
N PHE A 71 -38.15 -12.56 -8.86
CA PHE A 71 -39.08 -13.38 -8.08
C PHE A 71 -38.35 -14.34 -7.13
N THR A 72 -37.04 -14.49 -7.32
CA THR A 72 -36.17 -15.32 -6.52
C THR A 72 -35.04 -14.45 -5.97
N ALA A 73 -35.26 -13.89 -4.79
CA ALA A 73 -34.21 -13.26 -4.03
C ALA A 73 -33.89 -14.11 -2.80
N PHE A 74 -32.62 -14.14 -2.43
CA PHE A 74 -32.14 -14.90 -1.29
C PHE A 74 -31.29 -13.99 -0.41
N LYS A 75 -31.35 -14.25 0.89
CA LYS A 75 -30.55 -13.55 1.89
C LYS A 75 -29.83 -14.58 2.76
N SER A 76 -28.73 -14.14 3.33
CA SER A 76 -28.01 -14.85 4.37
C SER A 76 -27.89 -13.98 5.61
N THR A 77 -28.07 -14.58 6.78
CA THR A 77 -27.83 -13.95 8.08
C THR A 77 -26.87 -14.81 8.90
N SER A 78 -26.07 -14.18 9.74
CA SER A 78 -25.16 -14.85 10.68
C SER A 78 -25.48 -14.39 12.09
N SER A 79 -25.60 -15.31 13.05
CA SER A 79 -25.84 -14.96 14.45
C SER A 79 -24.64 -14.23 15.07
N GLU A 80 -23.42 -14.52 14.59
CA GLU A 80 -22.16 -13.93 15.05
C GLU A 80 -21.33 -13.43 13.86
N THR A 81 -21.64 -12.22 13.38
CA THR A 81 -20.96 -11.60 12.22
C THR A 81 -19.50 -11.24 12.48
N SER A 82 -19.08 -11.22 13.75
CA SER A 82 -17.67 -11.07 14.16
C SER A 82 -16.85 -12.36 14.00
N VAL A 83 -17.52 -13.51 13.86
CA VAL A 83 -16.90 -14.84 13.66
C VAL A 83 -17.00 -15.23 12.19
N VAL A 84 -18.23 -15.25 11.66
CA VAL A 84 -18.52 -15.65 10.27
C VAL A 84 -19.43 -14.62 9.62
N GLN A 85 -19.05 -14.13 8.45
CA GLN A 85 -19.97 -13.45 7.54
C GLN A 85 -20.40 -14.41 6.44
N ALA A 86 -21.65 -14.33 5.99
CA ALA A 86 -22.17 -15.15 4.92
C ALA A 86 -22.82 -14.27 3.86
N SER A 87 -22.62 -14.62 2.59
CA SER A 87 -23.27 -13.98 1.44
C SER A 87 -23.77 -15.05 0.47
N VAL A 88 -24.94 -14.83 -0.12
CA VAL A 88 -25.44 -15.68 -1.20
C VAL A 88 -24.68 -15.32 -2.49
N SER A 89 -24.05 -16.31 -3.10
CA SER A 89 -23.19 -16.14 -4.29
C SER A 89 -23.71 -16.84 -5.54
N ASP A 90 -24.77 -17.64 -5.44
CA ASP A 90 -25.41 -18.32 -6.57
C ASP A 90 -26.91 -17.97 -6.66
N SER A 91 -27.46 -18.10 -7.85
CA SER A 91 -28.87 -18.04 -8.20
C SER A 91 -29.74 -19.14 -7.56
N ASN A 92 -29.16 -20.25 -7.10
CA ASN A 92 -29.90 -21.36 -6.49
C ASN A 92 -29.21 -21.88 -5.22
N PRO A 93 -29.11 -21.08 -4.15
CA PRO A 93 -28.50 -21.52 -2.91
C PRO A 93 -29.38 -22.56 -2.21
N VAL A 94 -28.76 -23.43 -1.41
CA VAL A 94 -29.52 -24.37 -0.58
C VAL A 94 -30.03 -23.64 0.66
N LEU A 95 -31.35 -23.56 0.80
CA LEU A 95 -32.01 -22.93 1.94
C LEU A 95 -31.80 -23.77 3.21
N GLY A 96 -31.64 -23.11 4.35
CA GLY A 96 -31.53 -23.77 5.64
C GLY A 96 -30.74 -23.01 6.67
N THR A 97 -30.61 -23.62 7.85
CA THR A 97 -29.82 -23.12 8.96
C THR A 97 -28.62 -24.05 9.18
N TYR A 98 -27.43 -23.45 9.23
CA TYR A 98 -26.15 -24.13 9.29
C TYR A 98 -25.36 -23.62 10.49
N GLN A 99 -24.99 -24.52 11.40
CA GLN A 99 -24.01 -24.20 12.43
C GLN A 99 -22.61 -24.27 11.82
N VAL A 100 -21.89 -23.15 11.83
CA VAL A 100 -20.51 -23.05 11.36
C VAL A 100 -19.61 -22.89 12.57
N GLU A 101 -18.70 -23.85 12.77
CA GLU A 101 -17.67 -23.79 13.82
C GLU A 101 -16.31 -23.52 13.15
N VAL A 102 -15.74 -22.34 13.37
CA VAL A 102 -14.40 -21.96 12.91
C VAL A 102 -13.39 -22.32 14.00
N ILE A 103 -12.53 -23.29 13.71
CA ILE A 103 -11.55 -23.84 14.65
C ILE A 103 -10.22 -23.10 14.51
N GLN A 104 -9.82 -22.79 13.28
CA GLN A 104 -8.58 -22.09 12.96
C GLN A 104 -8.77 -21.23 11.71
N LEU A 105 -8.11 -20.06 11.67
CA LEU A 105 -8.08 -19.21 10.49
C LEU A 105 -6.89 -19.57 9.60
N ALA A 106 -7.07 -19.40 8.30
CA ALA A 106 -5.97 -19.42 7.36
C ALA A 106 -5.05 -18.22 7.61
N SER A 107 -3.75 -18.43 7.53
CA SER A 107 -2.73 -17.39 7.69
C SER A 107 -1.70 -17.47 6.56
N ALA A 108 -1.00 -16.37 6.30
CA ALA A 108 0.00 -16.29 5.24
C ALA A 108 1.38 -16.73 5.74
N THR A 109 2.15 -17.37 4.86
CA THR A 109 3.57 -17.64 5.10
C THR A 109 4.38 -16.35 5.15
N VAL A 110 5.32 -16.30 6.09
CA VAL A 110 6.35 -15.25 6.18
C VAL A 110 7.72 -15.88 5.97
N ALA A 111 8.54 -15.26 5.14
CA ALA A 111 9.93 -15.63 4.93
C ALA A 111 10.83 -14.43 5.22
N ASN A 112 11.98 -14.66 5.84
CA ASN A 112 13.02 -13.65 6.03
C ASN A 112 14.34 -14.14 5.41
N SER A 113 15.18 -13.23 4.93
CA SER A 113 16.57 -13.57 4.64
C SER A 113 17.21 -14.19 5.88
N SER A 114 18.07 -15.20 5.69
CA SER A 114 18.62 -15.97 6.82
C SER A 114 19.64 -15.21 7.66
N GLY A 115 19.97 -13.97 7.28
CA GLY A 115 20.84 -13.06 8.01
C GLY A 115 20.83 -11.66 7.40
N ARG A 116 21.70 -10.80 7.96
CA ARG A 116 22.02 -9.48 7.41
C ARG A 116 22.41 -9.62 5.92
N VAL A 117 22.08 -8.63 5.11
CA VAL A 117 22.41 -8.65 3.67
C VAL A 117 23.64 -7.79 3.36
N SER A 118 23.89 -6.76 4.15
CA SER A 118 25.09 -5.94 4.07
C SER A 118 26.29 -6.60 4.75
N SER A 119 27.49 -6.27 4.28
CA SER A 119 28.71 -6.53 5.05
C SER A 119 28.70 -5.70 6.33
N ALA A 120 29.35 -6.20 7.38
CA ALA A 120 29.69 -5.34 8.52
C ALA A 120 30.74 -4.30 8.09
N ILE A 121 30.77 -3.16 8.76
CA ILE A 121 31.84 -2.18 8.51
C ILE A 121 33.20 -2.73 8.99
N ASP A 122 34.29 -2.22 8.40
CA ASP A 122 35.64 -2.41 8.96
C ASP A 122 35.98 -1.24 9.90
N PRO A 123 36.07 -1.46 11.22
CA PRO A 123 36.30 -0.40 12.18
C PRO A 123 37.77 0.07 12.24
N ASN A 124 38.70 -0.56 11.50
CA ASN A 124 40.14 -0.27 11.54
C ASN A 124 40.65 0.57 10.36
N VAL A 125 39.83 0.78 9.34
CA VAL A 125 40.18 1.62 8.17
C VAL A 125 39.55 3.01 8.31
N ALA A 126 40.03 3.96 7.51
CA ALA A 126 39.46 5.30 7.46
C ALA A 126 37.93 5.25 7.26
N LEU A 127 37.18 6.09 7.97
CA LEU A 127 35.71 6.07 7.98
C LEU A 127 35.11 6.15 6.57
N GLU A 128 35.73 6.91 5.65
CA GLU A 128 35.28 6.99 4.25
C GLU A 128 35.38 5.67 3.48
N ASN A 129 36.25 4.75 3.92
CA ASN A 129 36.48 3.43 3.33
C ASN A 129 35.93 2.27 4.20
N SER A 130 35.31 2.60 5.34
CA SER A 130 34.86 1.60 6.33
C SER A 130 33.66 0.78 5.89
N GLY A 131 32.95 1.21 4.84
CA GLY A 131 31.68 0.62 4.42
C GLY A 131 30.46 1.14 5.18
N LEU A 132 30.60 2.24 5.94
CA LEU A 132 29.47 2.97 6.51
C LEU A 132 28.47 3.39 5.42
N THR A 133 27.19 3.12 5.65
CA THR A 133 26.13 3.47 4.69
C THR A 133 25.97 4.97 4.50
N THR A 134 26.19 5.74 5.58
CA THR A 134 26.17 7.20 5.53
C THR A 134 27.60 7.71 5.55
N THR A 135 28.00 8.38 4.47
CA THR A 135 29.32 9.02 4.40
C THR A 135 29.45 10.06 5.51
N VAL A 136 30.54 9.95 6.27
CA VAL A 136 30.87 10.91 7.33
C VAL A 136 31.46 12.18 6.70
N GLN A 137 31.01 13.34 7.17
CA GLN A 137 31.54 14.65 6.84
C GLN A 137 32.55 15.06 7.92
N SER A 138 33.70 15.59 7.51
CA SER A 138 34.70 16.12 8.45
C SER A 138 34.13 17.31 9.24
N GLY A 139 34.56 17.44 10.49
CA GLY A 139 34.17 18.56 11.34
C GLY A 139 34.07 18.19 12.80
N THR A 140 33.27 18.95 13.55
CA THR A 140 33.09 18.74 14.98
C THR A 140 31.80 18.00 15.31
N PHE A 141 31.81 17.23 16.40
CA PHE A 141 30.61 16.71 17.04
C PHE A 141 30.75 16.81 18.57
N THR A 142 29.63 16.83 19.28
CA THR A 142 29.61 17.01 20.74
C THR A 142 28.92 15.86 21.46
N ILE A 143 29.48 15.40 22.59
CA ILE A 143 28.83 14.46 23.54
C ILE A 143 28.94 15.04 24.95
N ASN A 144 27.82 15.17 25.66
CA ASN A 144 27.74 15.74 27.02
C ASN A 144 28.45 17.11 27.14
N GLY A 145 28.38 17.93 26.10
CA GLY A 145 29.03 19.24 26.04
C GLY A 145 30.53 19.20 25.72
N VAL A 146 31.15 18.02 25.60
CA VAL A 146 32.54 17.84 25.18
C VAL A 146 32.61 17.74 23.67
N GLY A 147 33.41 18.61 23.04
CA GLY A 147 33.60 18.64 21.59
C GLY A 147 34.72 17.71 21.13
N PHE A 148 34.51 17.11 19.96
CA PHE A 148 35.42 16.21 19.27
C PHE A 148 35.59 16.66 17.83
N ASN A 149 36.72 16.31 17.19
CA ASN A 149 36.94 16.52 15.76
C ASN A 149 37.04 15.18 15.05
N VAL A 150 36.33 15.05 13.93
CA VAL A 150 36.40 13.88 13.06
C VAL A 150 36.92 14.27 11.68
N ASP A 151 37.87 13.47 11.19
CA ASP A 151 38.36 13.51 9.81
C ASP A 151 38.19 12.11 9.19
N PRO A 152 37.20 11.93 8.29
CA PRO A 152 36.86 10.61 7.76
C PRO A 152 37.92 10.03 6.83
N ALA A 153 38.84 10.86 6.32
CA ALA A 153 39.92 10.42 5.43
C ALA A 153 41.09 9.80 6.19
N THR A 154 41.26 10.16 7.47
CA THR A 154 42.44 9.76 8.26
C THR A 154 42.10 8.93 9.49
N GLN A 155 40.88 9.02 10.00
CA GLN A 155 40.47 8.34 11.23
C GLN A 155 39.56 7.16 10.96
N SER A 156 39.74 6.09 11.73
CA SER A 156 38.88 4.91 11.77
C SER A 156 37.78 5.01 12.82
N LEU A 157 36.82 4.07 12.82
CA LEU A 157 35.83 3.99 13.91
C LEU A 157 36.52 3.71 15.26
N ASN A 158 37.56 2.87 15.26
CA ASN A 158 38.32 2.59 16.47
C ASN A 158 39.04 3.84 17.00
N ASP A 159 39.54 4.73 16.13
CA ASP A 159 40.12 6.00 16.56
C ASP A 159 39.07 6.92 17.22
N VAL A 160 37.87 6.99 16.65
CA VAL A 160 36.74 7.74 17.23
C VAL A 160 36.35 7.16 18.59
N ILE A 161 36.25 5.84 18.71
CA ILE A 161 35.95 5.15 19.97
C ILE A 161 37.02 5.46 21.02
N SER A 162 38.30 5.35 20.66
CA SER A 162 39.42 5.66 21.55
C SER A 162 39.41 7.13 22.00
N MET A 163 39.08 8.05 21.09
CA MET A 163 38.95 9.48 21.40
C MET A 163 37.82 9.76 22.40
N ILE A 164 36.64 9.14 22.21
CA ILE A 164 35.50 9.26 23.14
C ILE A 164 35.88 8.68 24.50
N ASN A 165 36.43 7.47 24.53
CA ASN A 165 36.77 6.75 25.76
C ASN A 165 37.89 7.41 26.57
N SER A 166 38.74 8.21 25.92
CA SER A 166 39.81 8.96 26.58
C SER A 166 39.39 10.38 27.01
N SER A 167 38.13 10.75 26.79
CA SER A 167 37.62 12.11 27.04
C SER A 167 36.99 12.28 28.42
N SER A 168 36.67 13.53 28.76
CA SER A 168 35.88 13.87 29.95
C SER A 168 34.36 13.85 29.70
N ALA A 169 33.88 13.23 28.62
CA ALA A 169 32.44 13.21 28.28
C ALA A 169 31.60 12.31 29.20
N GLY A 170 32.23 11.53 30.09
CA GLY A 170 31.53 10.68 31.05
C GLY A 170 30.84 9.45 30.42
N VAL A 171 31.27 9.07 29.23
CA VAL A 171 30.70 7.95 28.47
C VAL A 171 31.78 6.98 27.97
N THR A 172 31.38 5.74 27.76
CA THR A 172 32.16 4.70 27.10
C THR A 172 31.47 4.31 25.79
N ALA A 173 32.20 4.33 24.68
CA ALA A 173 31.80 3.84 23.38
C ALA A 173 32.38 2.44 23.11
N THR A 174 31.58 1.56 22.51
CA THR A 174 32.02 0.21 22.09
C THR A 174 31.37 -0.19 20.77
N TYR A 175 32.10 -0.91 19.91
CA TYR A 175 31.55 -1.47 18.67
C TYR A 175 31.30 -2.97 18.83
N ASN A 176 30.10 -3.42 18.48
CA ASN A 176 29.73 -4.83 18.43
C ASN A 176 29.71 -5.30 16.97
N ALA A 177 30.69 -6.11 16.58
CA ALA A 177 30.86 -6.60 15.21
C ALA A 177 29.79 -7.62 14.78
N SER A 178 29.16 -8.36 15.70
CA SER A 178 28.11 -9.32 15.33
C SER A 178 26.78 -8.63 15.01
N GLU A 179 26.53 -7.49 15.65
CA GLU A 179 25.36 -6.65 15.36
C GLU A 179 25.66 -5.54 14.36
N ASP A 180 26.95 -5.28 14.09
CA ASP A 180 27.45 -4.15 13.32
C ASP A 180 26.92 -2.80 13.88
N ARG A 181 26.96 -2.65 15.21
CA ARG A 181 26.40 -1.49 15.93
C ARG A 181 27.39 -0.89 16.91
N ILE A 182 27.38 0.44 17.03
CA ILE A 182 28.13 1.14 18.06
C ILE A 182 27.20 1.54 19.22
N TYR A 183 27.68 1.28 20.43
CA TYR A 183 27.05 1.56 21.71
C TYR A 183 27.72 2.75 22.38
N LEU A 184 26.95 3.50 23.16
CA LEU A 184 27.42 4.58 24.02
C LEU A 184 26.72 4.49 25.36
N GLN A 185 27.47 4.42 26.44
CA GLN A 185 26.98 4.19 27.80
C GLN A 185 27.60 5.18 28.78
N ASN A 186 26.87 5.62 29.80
CA ASN A 186 27.49 6.32 30.93
C ASN A 186 28.57 5.45 31.60
N THR A 187 29.73 6.04 31.90
CA THR A 187 30.88 5.31 32.45
C THR A 187 30.64 4.85 33.89
N THR A 188 29.87 5.59 34.68
CA THR A 188 29.57 5.24 36.07
C THR A 188 28.36 4.32 36.17
N ALA A 189 28.55 3.13 36.73
CA ALA A 189 27.47 2.18 36.98
C ALA A 189 26.37 2.80 37.84
N GLY A 190 25.10 2.65 37.42
CA GLY A 190 23.94 3.24 38.09
C GLY A 190 23.63 4.69 37.68
N ASP A 191 24.47 5.31 36.83
CA ASP A 191 24.18 6.64 36.31
C ASP A 191 23.11 6.57 35.20
N THR A 192 21.91 7.02 35.55
CA THR A 192 20.73 7.08 34.66
C THR A 192 20.53 8.44 34.01
N THR A 193 21.51 9.35 34.09
CA THR A 193 21.45 10.64 33.39
C THR A 193 21.39 10.43 31.89
N ARG A 194 20.69 11.33 31.19
CA ARG A 194 20.58 11.27 29.73
C ARG A 194 21.90 11.70 29.08
N ILE A 195 22.38 10.91 28.13
CA ILE A 195 23.51 11.27 27.28
C ILE A 195 23.06 12.34 26.29
N VAL A 196 23.69 13.51 26.33
CA VAL A 196 23.39 14.61 25.41
C VAL A 196 24.27 14.47 24.17
N LEU A 197 23.63 14.34 23.02
CA LEU A 197 24.30 14.22 21.72
C LEU A 197 24.06 15.47 20.90
N GLY A 198 25.13 16.05 20.38
CA GLY A 198 25.08 17.16 19.46
C GLY A 198 25.12 18.53 20.12
N SER A 199 25.50 19.53 19.33
CA SER A 199 25.45 20.96 19.65
C SER A 199 25.07 21.74 18.38
N SER A 200 24.55 22.96 18.52
CA SER A 200 24.28 23.85 17.37
C SER A 200 25.56 24.25 16.61
N ASN A 201 26.73 24.07 17.24
CA ASN A 201 28.03 24.41 16.66
C ASN A 201 28.73 23.20 16.01
N ASP A 202 28.09 22.02 16.01
CA ASP A 202 28.66 20.84 15.37
C ASP A 202 28.62 20.99 13.85
N THR A 203 29.74 20.68 13.19
CA THR A 203 29.88 20.80 11.73
C THR A 203 29.97 19.45 11.01
N SER A 204 30.20 18.36 11.74
CA SER A 204 30.17 17.00 11.19
C SER A 204 28.76 16.40 11.27
N ASN A 205 28.51 15.35 10.47
CA ASN A 205 27.29 14.55 10.54
C ASN A 205 27.47 13.24 11.32
N LEU A 206 28.58 13.05 12.05
CA LEU A 206 28.97 11.75 12.62
C LEU A 206 27.87 11.11 13.50
N ILE A 207 27.20 11.90 14.35
CA ILE A 207 26.12 11.40 15.23
C ILE A 207 24.99 10.79 14.39
N SER A 208 24.66 11.39 13.25
CA SER A 208 23.64 10.86 12.34
C SER A 208 24.15 9.66 11.54
N ALA A 209 25.41 9.69 11.10
CA ALA A 209 26.03 8.60 10.34
C ALA A 209 26.17 7.31 11.17
N LEU A 210 26.45 7.45 12.47
CA LEU A 210 26.46 6.33 13.42
C LEU A 210 25.05 5.89 13.87
N GLY A 211 24.00 6.53 13.36
CA GLY A 211 22.61 6.20 13.68
C GLY A 211 22.22 6.52 15.12
N TRP A 212 22.91 7.45 15.78
CA TRP A 212 22.60 7.87 17.15
C TRP A 212 21.56 8.99 17.21
N THR A 213 21.32 9.71 16.12
CA THR A 213 20.22 10.68 16.04
C THR A 213 18.90 10.01 16.39
N ASN A 214 18.22 10.51 17.42
CA ASN A 214 16.98 9.94 17.96
C ASN A 214 17.10 8.45 18.35
N ALA A 215 18.29 7.96 18.69
CA ALA A 215 18.44 6.65 19.32
C ALA A 215 17.75 6.67 20.69
N VAL A 216 17.03 5.59 21.00
CA VAL A 216 16.40 5.42 22.30
C VAL A 216 17.49 5.19 23.33
N GLN A 217 17.44 5.95 24.43
CA GLN A 217 18.31 5.72 25.59
C GLN A 217 17.53 4.94 26.63
N TYR A 218 18.13 3.89 27.16
CA TYR A 218 17.52 3.01 28.15
C TYR A 218 18.51 2.69 29.26
N THR A 219 18.00 2.28 30.41
CA THR A 219 18.84 1.77 31.51
C THR A 219 19.19 0.31 31.21
N ASN A 220 20.49 0.03 31.02
CA ASN A 220 20.97 -1.32 30.73
C ASN A 220 21.07 -2.18 32.03
N GLY A 221 21.54 -3.42 31.89
CA GLY A 221 21.66 -4.35 33.02
C GLY A 221 22.61 -3.91 34.15
N SER A 222 23.50 -2.93 33.89
CA SER A 222 24.38 -2.33 34.90
C SER A 222 23.75 -1.16 35.66
N GLY A 223 22.50 -0.80 35.34
CA GLY A 223 21.83 0.39 35.90
C GLY A 223 22.26 1.70 35.24
N SER A 224 23.05 1.66 34.16
CA SER A 224 23.56 2.85 33.46
C SER A 224 22.70 3.20 32.24
N THR A 225 22.58 4.48 31.91
CA THR A 225 22.01 4.90 30.61
C THR A 225 22.91 4.41 29.47
N GLU A 226 22.30 3.79 28.48
CA GLU A 226 22.94 3.29 27.26
C GLU A 226 22.08 3.65 26.04
N LEU A 227 22.74 3.86 24.91
CA LEU A 227 22.13 3.91 23.59
C LEU A 227 22.99 3.16 22.58
N LYS A 228 22.38 2.78 21.47
CA LYS A 228 23.08 2.15 20.34
C LYS A 228 22.60 2.73 19.02
N SER A 229 23.38 2.52 17.97
CA SER A 229 22.97 2.78 16.59
C SER A 229 21.59 2.19 16.34
N ARG A 230 20.72 2.91 15.62
CA ARG A 230 19.34 2.45 15.31
C ARG A 230 19.30 1.28 14.33
N GLN A 231 20.29 1.18 13.46
CA GLN A 231 20.48 0.13 12.47
C GLN A 231 21.94 -0.34 12.48
N PRO A 232 22.25 -1.50 11.89
CA PRO A 232 23.63 -1.83 11.54
C PRO A 232 24.29 -0.69 10.76
N LEU A 233 25.55 -0.38 11.04
CA LEU A 233 26.29 0.73 10.47
C LEU A 233 26.50 0.61 8.95
N GLY A 234 26.58 -0.62 8.44
CA GLY A 234 26.64 -0.95 7.02
C GLY A 234 25.30 -1.27 6.36
N ALA A 235 24.17 -1.14 7.08
CA ALA A 235 22.84 -1.51 6.58
C ALA A 235 22.51 -0.87 5.21
N ILE A 236 21.94 -1.61 4.27
CA ILE A 236 21.72 -1.13 2.89
C ILE A 236 20.94 0.19 2.83
N ASN A 237 21.43 1.14 2.02
CA ASN A 237 20.62 2.23 1.49
C ASN A 237 19.87 1.73 0.24
N THR A 238 18.56 1.57 0.35
CA THR A 238 17.74 0.96 -0.70
C THR A 238 17.62 1.78 -1.98
N THR A 239 18.07 3.04 -1.97
CA THR A 239 18.00 3.98 -3.10
C THR A 239 19.30 4.08 -3.89
N VAL A 240 20.36 3.40 -3.44
CA VAL A 240 21.64 3.30 -4.14
C VAL A 240 21.58 2.11 -5.10
N LYS A 241 22.29 2.23 -6.22
CA LYS A 241 22.40 1.15 -7.21
C LYS A 241 22.96 -0.11 -6.58
N LEU A 242 22.48 -1.26 -7.02
CA LEU A 242 22.89 -2.55 -6.47
C LEU A 242 24.39 -2.82 -6.62
N GLU A 243 25.03 -2.34 -7.70
CA GLU A 243 26.48 -2.49 -7.93
C GLU A 243 27.34 -1.72 -6.91
N ASP A 244 26.79 -0.65 -6.32
CA ASP A 244 27.48 0.21 -5.35
C ASP A 244 27.24 -0.24 -3.89
N LEU A 245 26.45 -1.30 -3.67
CA LEU A 245 26.15 -1.79 -2.33
C LEU A 245 27.28 -2.66 -1.76
N ASN A 246 27.57 -2.45 -0.47
CA ASN A 246 28.50 -3.29 0.29
C ASN A 246 27.78 -4.53 0.86
N LEU A 247 27.71 -5.60 0.07
CA LEU A 247 26.94 -6.82 0.39
C LEU A 247 27.83 -7.92 0.98
N GLN A 248 27.31 -8.62 1.99
CA GLN A 248 28.05 -9.66 2.74
C GLN A 248 28.56 -10.78 1.82
N ASN A 249 27.72 -11.16 0.86
CA ASN A 249 27.93 -12.33 0.00
C ASN A 249 28.46 -11.95 -1.39
N GLY A 250 29.07 -10.77 -1.52
CA GLY A 250 29.65 -10.27 -2.76
C GLY A 250 28.67 -9.53 -3.67
N ALA A 251 29.18 -9.06 -4.81
CA ALA A 251 28.42 -8.26 -5.76
C ALA A 251 27.31 -9.06 -6.45
N ILE A 252 26.20 -8.39 -6.78
CA ILE A 252 25.09 -8.97 -7.53
C ILE A 252 25.47 -9.06 -9.02
N THR A 253 25.17 -10.18 -9.66
CA THR A 253 25.25 -10.37 -11.11
C THR A 253 23.88 -10.14 -11.75
N GLY A 254 23.87 -9.44 -12.89
CA GLY A 254 22.65 -9.20 -13.65
C GLY A 254 22.04 -10.48 -14.23
N GLY A 255 20.75 -10.42 -14.56
CA GLY A 255 20.00 -11.56 -15.10
C GLY A 255 18.59 -11.62 -14.54
N SER A 256 18.14 -12.81 -14.15
CA SER A 256 16.87 -13.01 -13.46
C SER A 256 16.97 -14.00 -12.32
N PHE A 257 16.08 -13.86 -11.34
CA PHE A 257 15.77 -14.89 -10.36
C PHE A 257 14.27 -15.17 -10.37
N SER A 258 13.80 -16.17 -9.63
CA SER A 258 12.36 -16.46 -9.54
C SER A 258 11.83 -16.59 -8.13
N ILE A 259 10.58 -16.17 -7.94
CA ILE A 259 9.78 -16.37 -6.73
C ILE A 259 8.47 -17.03 -7.13
N ASN A 260 8.12 -18.16 -6.52
CA ASN A 260 6.94 -18.97 -6.84
C ASN A 260 6.85 -19.35 -8.34
N GLY A 261 7.98 -19.35 -9.05
CA GLY A 261 8.06 -19.65 -10.49
C GLY A 261 7.91 -18.45 -11.41
N PHE A 262 7.62 -17.26 -10.88
CA PHE A 262 7.59 -16.02 -11.64
C PHE A 262 8.98 -15.40 -11.67
N SER A 263 9.43 -15.02 -12.87
CA SER A 263 10.75 -14.43 -13.09
C SER A 263 10.76 -12.94 -12.74
N ILE A 264 11.80 -12.52 -12.03
CA ILE A 264 12.11 -11.13 -11.68
C ILE A 264 13.48 -10.83 -12.29
N THR A 265 13.54 -9.84 -13.17
CA THR A 265 14.80 -9.38 -13.77
C THR A 265 15.59 -8.54 -12.77
N ILE A 266 16.90 -8.43 -12.97
CA ILE A 266 17.81 -7.59 -12.19
C ILE A 266 18.95 -7.06 -13.06
N ASP A 267 19.20 -5.75 -12.98
CA ASP A 267 20.35 -5.08 -13.59
C ASP A 267 21.09 -4.29 -12.50
N PRO A 268 22.25 -4.78 -12.02
CA PRO A 268 22.97 -4.14 -10.92
C PRO A 268 23.39 -2.69 -11.18
N SER A 269 23.56 -2.33 -12.46
CA SER A 269 24.04 -1.00 -12.88
C SER A 269 22.94 0.04 -13.02
N ALA A 270 21.68 -0.41 -13.07
CA ALA A 270 20.51 0.42 -13.25
C ALA A 270 19.54 0.35 -12.06
N ASP A 271 19.36 -0.83 -11.48
CA ASP A 271 18.40 -1.09 -10.41
C ASP A 271 18.96 -0.70 -9.04
N THR A 272 18.06 -0.22 -8.19
CA THR A 272 18.25 -0.13 -6.73
C THR A 272 17.54 -1.28 -6.01
N LEU A 273 17.82 -1.51 -4.72
CA LEU A 273 17.05 -2.50 -3.96
C LEU A 273 15.56 -2.11 -3.86
N ALA A 274 15.25 -0.82 -3.81
CA ALA A 274 13.87 -0.33 -3.84
C ALA A 274 13.16 -0.70 -5.14
N ASP A 275 13.84 -0.63 -6.29
CA ASP A 275 13.28 -1.02 -7.59
C ASP A 275 12.99 -2.51 -7.64
N VAL A 276 13.91 -3.35 -7.15
CA VAL A 276 13.71 -4.81 -7.10
C VAL A 276 12.54 -5.16 -6.18
N ILE A 277 12.43 -4.55 -5.01
CA ILE A 277 11.30 -4.75 -4.09
C ILE A 277 9.98 -4.33 -4.75
N SER A 278 9.95 -3.18 -5.43
CA SER A 278 8.79 -2.71 -6.18
C SER A 278 8.37 -3.70 -7.27
N ARG A 279 9.34 -4.20 -8.04
CA ARG A 279 9.14 -5.20 -9.10
C ARG A 279 8.58 -6.51 -8.54
N ILE A 280 9.07 -6.98 -7.40
CA ILE A 280 8.51 -8.16 -6.71
C ILE A 280 7.06 -7.89 -6.29
N ASN A 281 6.78 -6.76 -5.65
CA ASN A 281 5.46 -6.41 -5.13
C ASN A 281 4.39 -6.27 -6.22
N ALA A 282 4.80 -5.78 -7.39
CA ALA A 282 3.96 -5.61 -8.57
C ALA A 282 3.84 -6.90 -9.42
N SER A 283 4.65 -7.92 -9.16
CA SER A 283 4.64 -9.17 -9.93
C SER A 283 3.51 -10.12 -9.53
N ASP A 284 3.26 -11.10 -10.40
CA ASP A 284 2.35 -12.22 -10.15
C ASP A 284 2.95 -13.29 -9.21
N ALA A 285 4.13 -13.05 -8.62
CA ALA A 285 4.79 -13.99 -7.70
C ALA A 285 3.99 -14.29 -6.42
N GLY A 286 2.87 -13.61 -6.18
CA GLY A 286 1.99 -13.88 -5.05
C GLY A 286 2.60 -13.53 -3.69
N VAL A 287 3.54 -12.59 -3.65
CA VAL A 287 4.20 -12.14 -2.40
C VAL A 287 4.24 -10.62 -2.29
N THR A 288 4.39 -10.14 -1.06
CA THR A 288 4.81 -8.78 -0.74
C THR A 288 6.19 -8.83 -0.09
N ALA A 289 7.16 -8.14 -0.66
CA ALA A 289 8.51 -7.96 -0.16
C ALA A 289 8.70 -6.58 0.50
N SER A 290 9.57 -6.54 1.51
CA SER A 290 10.00 -5.33 2.23
C SER A 290 11.41 -5.52 2.75
N TYR A 291 12.13 -4.42 2.96
CA TYR A 291 13.42 -4.40 3.65
C TYR A 291 13.27 -3.76 5.02
N ASP A 292 13.79 -4.40 6.07
CA ASP A 292 13.86 -3.85 7.41
C ASP A 292 15.30 -3.39 7.70
N SER A 293 15.51 -2.09 7.71
CA SER A 293 16.82 -1.50 7.97
C SER A 293 17.30 -1.72 9.41
N THR A 294 16.41 -2.01 10.35
CA THR A 294 16.77 -2.29 11.74
C THR A 294 17.46 -3.64 11.84
N THR A 295 16.99 -4.65 11.10
CA THR A 295 17.63 -5.97 11.09
C THR A 295 18.57 -6.16 9.90
N ASP A 296 18.58 -5.21 8.96
CA ASP A 296 19.25 -5.32 7.65
C ASP A 296 18.86 -6.64 6.96
N THR A 297 17.55 -6.94 6.94
CA THR A 297 17.02 -8.17 6.35
C THR A 297 15.90 -7.89 5.36
N LEU A 298 15.71 -8.81 4.42
CA LEU A 298 14.52 -8.82 3.56
C LEU A 298 13.44 -9.67 4.21
N ARG A 299 12.20 -9.21 4.12
CA ARG A 299 11.00 -9.90 4.57
C ARG A 299 10.01 -10.05 3.42
N PHE A 300 9.46 -11.25 3.28
CA PHE A 300 8.46 -11.61 2.29
C PHE A 300 7.23 -12.16 3.01
N VAL A 301 6.04 -11.77 2.55
CA VAL A 301 4.76 -12.28 3.03
C VAL A 301 3.97 -12.79 1.84
N SER A 302 3.49 -14.02 1.91
CA SER A 302 2.59 -14.57 0.89
C SER A 302 1.29 -13.77 0.82
N LYS A 303 0.82 -13.46 -0.39
CA LYS A 303 -0.53 -12.91 -0.62
C LYS A 303 -1.58 -14.01 -0.52
N ASP A 304 -1.19 -15.25 -0.82
CA ASP A 304 -2.01 -16.44 -0.59
C ASP A 304 -1.88 -16.88 0.87
N MET A 305 -2.99 -17.38 1.43
CA MET A 305 -3.01 -18.01 2.75
C MET A 305 -2.79 -19.52 2.63
N GLY A 306 -2.63 -20.16 3.78
CA GLY A 306 -2.50 -21.61 3.89
C GLY A 306 -1.08 -22.07 4.20
N SER A 307 -0.94 -23.39 4.32
CA SER A 307 0.29 -24.08 4.72
C SER A 307 1.33 -24.22 3.59
N ARG A 308 1.52 -23.18 2.77
CA ARG A 308 2.38 -23.21 1.57
C ARG A 308 3.59 -22.29 1.70
N LEU A 309 4.78 -22.87 1.59
CA LEU A 309 6.04 -22.11 1.58
C LEU A 309 6.20 -21.26 0.32
N ILE A 310 6.95 -20.16 0.45
CA ILE A 310 7.40 -19.34 -0.68
C ILE A 310 8.59 -20.04 -1.32
N ARG A 311 8.52 -20.28 -2.64
CA ARG A 311 9.62 -20.89 -3.38
C ARG A 311 10.54 -19.82 -3.94
N PHE A 312 11.77 -19.75 -3.41
CA PHE A 312 12.84 -18.97 -3.99
C PHE A 312 13.64 -19.85 -4.94
N GLY A 313 13.86 -19.37 -6.15
CA GLY A 313 14.72 -20.02 -7.13
C GLY A 313 13.97 -20.85 -8.18
N GLY A 314 14.59 -20.97 -9.35
CA GLY A 314 14.11 -21.77 -10.47
C GLY A 314 15.25 -22.20 -11.39
N PRO A 315 15.04 -23.23 -12.23
CA PRO A 315 16.10 -23.79 -13.08
C PRO A 315 16.60 -22.84 -14.17
N SER A 316 15.86 -21.77 -14.46
CA SER A 316 16.19 -20.73 -15.45
C SER A 316 16.76 -19.45 -14.82
N ASP A 317 17.07 -19.46 -13.53
CA ASP A 317 17.65 -18.31 -12.86
C ASP A 317 19.10 -18.10 -13.32
N THR A 318 19.46 -16.86 -13.60
CA THR A 318 20.76 -16.46 -14.16
C THR A 318 21.49 -15.43 -13.30
N SER A 319 20.78 -14.74 -12.40
CA SER A 319 21.36 -13.85 -11.40
C SER A 319 21.74 -14.61 -10.13
N ASN A 320 22.72 -14.10 -9.38
CA ASN A 320 23.08 -14.59 -8.05
C ASN A 320 22.30 -13.88 -6.91
N PHE A 321 21.26 -13.10 -7.23
CA PHE A 321 20.56 -12.24 -6.26
C PHE A 321 20.07 -13.01 -5.03
N LEU A 322 19.46 -14.18 -5.22
CA LEU A 322 18.91 -14.96 -4.11
C LEU A 322 20.00 -15.45 -3.14
N SER A 323 21.17 -15.84 -3.64
CA SER A 323 22.28 -16.24 -2.76
C SER A 323 22.90 -15.03 -2.07
N VAL A 324 23.09 -13.92 -2.80
CA VAL A 324 23.68 -12.71 -2.23
C VAL A 324 22.81 -12.14 -1.11
N MET A 325 21.49 -12.13 -1.31
CA MET A 325 20.52 -11.60 -0.35
C MET A 325 20.07 -12.62 0.71
N ASN A 326 20.79 -13.75 0.88
CA ASN A 326 20.49 -14.77 1.89
C ASN A 326 19.06 -15.37 1.78
N LEU A 327 18.55 -15.55 0.56
CA LEU A 327 17.19 -16.05 0.28
C LEU A 327 17.15 -17.53 -0.13
N THR A 328 18.25 -18.11 -0.61
CA THR A 328 18.34 -19.56 -0.90
C THR A 328 18.13 -20.42 0.35
N SER A 329 18.48 -19.88 1.52
CA SER A 329 18.30 -20.47 2.84
C SER A 329 17.30 -19.67 3.70
N ALA A 330 16.39 -18.90 3.07
CA ALA A 330 15.44 -18.05 3.78
C ALA A 330 14.71 -18.82 4.89
N THR A 331 14.66 -18.22 6.08
CA THR A 331 13.94 -18.78 7.21
C THR A 331 12.45 -18.52 7.02
N GLN A 332 11.64 -19.57 6.90
CA GLN A 332 10.20 -19.46 6.65
C GLN A 332 9.37 -19.97 7.83
N THR A 333 8.34 -19.21 8.18
CA THR A 333 7.24 -19.66 9.03
C THR A 333 6.05 -19.93 8.12
N ALA A 334 5.71 -21.22 7.95
CA ALA A 334 4.56 -21.63 7.15
C ALA A 334 3.27 -21.01 7.71
N GLY A 335 2.37 -20.61 6.82
CA GLY A 335 1.02 -20.23 7.20
C GLY A 335 0.24 -21.45 7.66
N SER A 336 -1.00 -21.23 8.05
CA SER A 336 -1.92 -22.30 8.44
C SER A 336 -3.11 -22.31 7.51
N ASP A 337 -3.73 -23.46 7.32
CA ASP A 337 -5.02 -23.56 6.63
C ASP A 337 -6.15 -23.19 7.60
N ALA A 338 -7.25 -22.66 7.06
CA ALA A 338 -8.49 -22.51 7.81
C ALA A 338 -9.08 -23.90 8.06
N THR A 339 -9.55 -24.10 9.28
CA THR A 339 -10.13 -25.36 9.73
C THR A 339 -11.49 -25.08 10.34
N PHE A 340 -12.53 -25.78 9.89
CA PHE A 340 -13.91 -25.52 10.32
C PHE A 340 -14.80 -26.76 10.19
N LYS A 341 -16.00 -26.69 10.78
CA LYS A 341 -17.06 -27.71 10.66
C LYS A 341 -18.39 -27.07 10.29
N ILE A 342 -19.21 -27.82 9.58
CA ILE A 342 -20.61 -27.48 9.28
C ILE A 342 -21.51 -28.51 9.98
N ASN A 343 -22.47 -28.04 10.77
CA ASN A 343 -23.46 -28.85 11.48
C ASN A 343 -22.85 -29.97 12.36
N GLY A 344 -21.74 -29.68 13.03
CA GLY A 344 -21.03 -30.65 13.87
C GLY A 344 -20.44 -31.84 13.09
N GLY A 345 -20.36 -31.73 11.76
CA GLY A 345 -19.81 -32.77 10.88
C GLY A 345 -18.29 -32.90 10.96
N ALA A 346 -17.72 -33.55 9.94
CA ALA A 346 -16.28 -33.70 9.81
C ALA A 346 -15.58 -32.33 9.66
N GLU A 347 -14.35 -32.28 10.15
CA GLU A 347 -13.48 -31.13 9.99
C GLU A 347 -13.07 -30.96 8.52
N GLN A 348 -13.15 -29.73 8.04
CA GLN A 348 -12.81 -29.33 6.67
C GLN A 348 -11.67 -28.32 6.70
N THR A 349 -10.82 -28.36 5.67
CA THR A 349 -9.67 -27.47 5.54
C THR A 349 -9.70 -26.68 4.23
N ARG A 350 -9.36 -25.40 4.28
CA ARG A 350 -9.18 -24.54 3.09
C ARG A 350 -7.98 -23.62 3.29
N ASN A 351 -7.25 -23.33 2.23
CA ASN A 351 -6.13 -22.39 2.24
C ASN A 351 -6.59 -20.91 2.18
N SER A 352 -7.80 -20.61 2.64
CA SER A 352 -8.43 -19.30 2.56
C SER A 352 -9.42 -19.13 3.70
N ASN A 353 -9.58 -17.90 4.19
CA ASN A 353 -10.66 -17.53 5.10
C ASN A 353 -11.97 -17.21 4.36
N VAL A 354 -11.96 -17.23 3.02
CA VAL A 354 -13.15 -17.13 2.17
C VAL A 354 -13.43 -18.51 1.58
N VAL A 355 -14.54 -19.11 1.97
CA VAL A 355 -14.94 -20.47 1.63
C VAL A 355 -16.24 -20.42 0.80
N THR A 356 -16.17 -20.89 -0.44
CA THR A 356 -17.28 -20.79 -1.41
C THR A 356 -17.97 -22.13 -1.69
N ASP A 357 -17.46 -23.21 -1.12
CA ASP A 357 -17.82 -24.59 -1.46
C ASP A 357 -18.27 -25.43 -0.25
N ALA A 358 -18.36 -24.83 0.95
CA ALA A 358 -18.84 -25.50 2.15
C ALA A 358 -20.37 -25.63 2.20
N ILE A 359 -21.08 -24.62 1.70
CA ILE A 359 -22.53 -24.61 1.57
C ILE A 359 -22.86 -24.15 0.15
N THR A 360 -23.55 -25.00 -0.62
CA THR A 360 -23.86 -24.73 -2.03
C THR A 360 -24.55 -23.38 -2.20
N GLY A 361 -23.96 -22.55 -3.06
CA GLY A 361 -24.46 -21.21 -3.40
C GLY A 361 -24.19 -20.12 -2.35
N THR A 362 -23.34 -20.39 -1.35
CA THR A 362 -23.00 -19.43 -0.29
C THR A 362 -21.50 -19.27 -0.14
N THR A 363 -21.07 -18.04 0.06
CA THR A 363 -19.70 -17.70 0.45
C THR A 363 -19.65 -17.36 1.94
N LEU A 364 -18.84 -18.11 2.68
CA LEU A 364 -18.52 -17.87 4.09
C LEU A 364 -17.19 -17.13 4.19
N THR A 365 -17.13 -16.08 5.02
CA THR A 365 -15.89 -15.37 5.35
C THR A 365 -15.63 -15.51 6.84
N PHE A 366 -14.52 -16.16 7.19
CA PHE A 366 -14.09 -16.38 8.57
C PHE A 366 -13.25 -15.19 9.04
N LEU A 367 -13.61 -14.64 10.20
CA LEU A 367 -12.96 -13.47 10.78
C LEU A 367 -12.32 -13.77 12.14
N LYS A 368 -12.86 -14.76 12.84
CA LYS A 368 -12.39 -15.21 14.15
C LYS A 368 -12.74 -16.68 14.36
N THR A 369 -12.03 -17.35 15.25
CA THR A 369 -12.45 -18.65 15.77
C THR A 369 -13.72 -18.51 16.63
N GLY A 370 -14.55 -19.55 16.63
CA GLY A 370 -15.82 -19.59 17.34
C GLY A 370 -16.94 -20.20 16.50
N THR A 371 -18.16 -20.17 17.04
CA THR A 371 -19.33 -20.77 16.39
C THR A 371 -20.32 -19.69 15.99
N SER A 372 -20.90 -19.80 14.80
CA SER A 372 -21.98 -18.94 14.31
C SER A 372 -23.05 -19.77 13.62
N THR A 373 -24.31 -19.38 13.76
CA THR A 373 -25.42 -19.95 13.02
C THR A 373 -25.68 -19.09 11.79
N VAL A 374 -25.48 -19.68 10.61
CA VAL A 374 -25.74 -19.07 9.31
C VAL A 374 -27.09 -19.56 8.80
N THR A 375 -28.00 -18.64 8.51
CA THR A 375 -29.31 -18.96 7.92
C THR A 375 -29.38 -18.40 6.51
N ILE A 376 -29.75 -19.25 5.56
CA ILE A 376 -30.00 -18.90 4.16
C ILE A 376 -31.49 -19.07 3.92
N ASP A 377 -32.14 -18.00 3.47
CA ASP A 377 -33.58 -17.95 3.28
C ASP A 377 -33.93 -17.14 2.04
N THR A 378 -35.18 -17.25 1.59
CA THR A 378 -35.78 -16.34 0.64
C THR A 378 -35.82 -14.92 1.19
N ASP A 379 -35.60 -13.94 0.32
CA ASP A 379 -35.70 -12.52 0.64
C ASP A 379 -36.99 -11.93 0.05
N GLU A 380 -38.10 -12.20 0.73
CA GLU A 380 -39.42 -11.69 0.33
C GLU A 380 -39.46 -10.15 0.25
N ASN A 381 -38.70 -9.47 1.12
CA ASN A 381 -38.62 -8.01 1.11
C ASN A 381 -37.96 -7.49 -0.18
N ALA A 382 -36.87 -8.13 -0.60
CA ALA A 382 -36.22 -7.79 -1.87
C ALA A 382 -37.14 -8.06 -3.07
N VAL A 383 -37.91 -9.15 -3.05
CA VAL A 383 -38.93 -9.42 -4.09
C VAL A 383 -39.98 -8.31 -4.14
N VAL A 384 -40.54 -7.93 -2.99
CA VAL A 384 -41.53 -6.82 -2.90
C VAL A 384 -40.93 -5.52 -3.40
N GLN A 385 -39.70 -5.19 -3.00
CA GLN A 385 -39.00 -3.98 -3.42
C GLN A 385 -38.77 -3.96 -4.95
N ASN A 386 -38.39 -5.10 -5.53
CA ASN A 386 -38.21 -5.23 -6.98
C ASN A 386 -39.53 -4.99 -7.73
N ILE A 387 -40.65 -5.52 -7.24
CA ILE A 387 -41.98 -5.28 -7.82
C ILE A 387 -42.37 -3.80 -7.69
N GLN A 388 -42.15 -3.17 -6.54
CA GLN A 388 -42.43 -1.75 -6.34
C GLN A 388 -41.60 -0.85 -7.26
N ASN A 389 -40.32 -1.18 -7.44
CA ASN A 389 -39.42 -0.47 -8.36
C ASN A 389 -39.89 -0.58 -9.81
N PHE A 390 -40.41 -1.74 -10.20
CA PHE A 390 -41.02 -1.95 -11.52
C PHE A 390 -42.28 -1.08 -11.69
N LEU A 391 -43.20 -1.12 -10.73
CA LEU A 391 -44.44 -0.32 -10.78
C LEU A 391 -44.14 1.19 -10.87
N THR A 392 -43.14 1.66 -10.14
CA THR A 392 -42.69 3.06 -10.17
C THR A 392 -42.10 3.46 -11.52
N ALA A 393 -41.44 2.55 -12.23
CA ALA A 393 -40.90 2.82 -13.56
C ALA A 393 -41.96 2.74 -14.67
N PHE A 394 -43.08 2.07 -14.41
CA PHE A 394 -44.21 1.95 -15.34
C PHE A 394 -45.16 3.16 -15.27
N ASN A 395 -45.48 3.62 -14.05
CA ASN A 395 -46.29 4.81 -13.79
C ASN A 395 -45.55 6.08 -14.21
#